data_AF-X0U809-F1
#
_entry.id   AF-X0U809-F1
#
_cell.length_a   1.000
_cell.length_b   1.000
_cell.length_c   1.000
_cell.angle_alpha   90.00
_cell.angle_beta   90.00
_cell.angle_gamma   90.00
#
_symmetry.space_group_name_H-M   'P 1'
#
loop_
_entity.id
_entity.type
_entity.pdbx_description
1 polymer ?
#
loop_
_entity_poly.entity_id
_entity_poly.type
_entity_poly.pdbx_seq_one_letter_code
_entity_poly.pdbx_strand_id
1 'polypeptide(L)'
;MTSSKVLQYRHIKDPSREILRYIDDRRKGISRSLKTRWKKFNRQCMGGIEPNVIYTFAGISGSGKSAFANSLETDLFDLNKKDNFVVLSFNFEMLSSKQIGRKLSYRLKKTTRELYSSESNDTRATLSDEDYEKIVQHTEEIKQYPIYYVDSPGTVDEIRNTINKFHEEIAKDKWLIVILDHTLLTRGRET
;
A
#
# COMPACT_ATOMS: atom_id res chain seq x y z
N MET A 1 8.53 31.84 8.87
CA MET A 1 8.97 32.44 7.59
C MET A 1 9.01 31.33 6.54
N THR A 2 8.02 31.31 5.65
CA THR A 2 7.96 30.38 4.51
C THR A 2 9.01 30.81 3.49
N SER A 3 10.16 30.12 3.46
CA SER A 3 11.14 30.27 2.38
C SER A 3 10.46 30.01 1.04
N SER A 4 10.38 31.03 0.18
CA SER A 4 9.84 30.88 -1.16
C SER A 4 10.81 30.03 -1.97
N LYS A 5 10.53 28.72 -2.05
CA LYS A 5 11.35 27.77 -2.80
C LYS A 5 11.36 28.19 -4.27
N VAL A 6 12.52 28.63 -4.77
CA VAL A 6 12.70 28.94 -6.19
C VAL A 6 12.65 27.62 -6.97
N LEU A 7 11.80 27.57 -7.99
CA LEU A 7 11.66 26.40 -8.86
C LEU A 7 12.85 26.33 -9.81
N GLN A 8 13.46 25.15 -9.93
CA GLN A 8 14.56 24.93 -10.88
C GLN A 8 13.99 24.62 -12.27
N TYR A 9 14.57 25.24 -13.30
CA TYR A 9 14.33 24.89 -14.70
C TYR A 9 15.47 24.03 -15.23
N ARG A 10 15.20 23.19 -16.23
CA ARG A 10 16.19 22.32 -16.88
C ARG A 10 16.11 22.47 -18.39
N HIS A 11 17.25 22.35 -19.08
CA HIS A 11 17.29 22.34 -20.54
C HIS A 11 16.83 20.97 -21.07
N ILE A 12 16.13 20.90 -22.21
CA ILE A 12 15.56 19.65 -22.78
C ILE A 12 16.59 18.52 -23.00
N LYS A 13 17.87 18.87 -23.13
CA LYS A 13 19.00 17.94 -23.25
C LYS A 13 19.07 16.93 -22.10
N ASP A 14 18.78 17.37 -20.88
CA ASP A 14 18.90 16.52 -19.68
C ASP A 14 17.78 15.46 -19.62
N PRO A 15 16.48 15.80 -19.69
CA PRO A 15 15.41 14.80 -19.75
C PRO A 15 15.51 13.90 -20.98
N SER A 16 16.05 14.40 -22.11
CA SER A 16 16.28 13.57 -23.30
C SER A 16 17.28 12.43 -23.05
N ARG A 17 18.31 12.67 -22.22
CA ARG A 17 19.26 11.61 -21.82
C ARG A 17 18.64 10.66 -20.81
N GLU A 18 17.88 11.19 -19.86
CA GLU A 18 17.16 10.40 -18.85
C GLU A 18 16.18 9.42 -19.50
N ILE A 19 15.38 9.88 -20.48
CA ILE A 19 14.40 9.02 -21.13
C ILE A 19 15.04 7.94 -22.00
N LEU A 20 16.14 8.24 -22.70
CA LEU A 20 16.88 7.22 -23.46
C LEU A 20 17.44 6.13 -22.56
N ARG A 21 17.98 6.52 -21.39
CA ARG A 21 18.45 5.56 -20.38
C ARG A 21 17.31 4.70 -19.85
N TYR A 22 16.18 5.31 -19.48
CA TYR A 22 15.01 4.58 -19.01
C TYR A 22 14.47 3.59 -20.06
N ILE A 23 14.40 3.98 -21.32
CA ILE A 23 13.97 3.11 -22.42
C ILE A 23 14.93 1.92 -22.57
N ASP A 24 16.24 2.14 -22.53
CA ASP A 24 17.22 1.06 -22.63
C ASP A 24 17.19 0.12 -21.41
N ASP A 25 17.02 0.67 -20.20
CA ASP A 25 16.86 -0.10 -18.96
C ASP A 25 15.60 -0.98 -19.02
N ARG A 26 14.48 -0.46 -19.53
CA ARG A 26 13.26 -1.27 -19.76
C ARG A 26 13.48 -2.34 -20.82
N ARG A 27 14.12 -1.99 -21.94
CA ARG A 27 14.41 -2.93 -23.04
C ARG A 27 15.29 -4.10 -22.57
N LYS A 28 16.25 -3.83 -21.69
CA LYS A 28 17.11 -4.84 -21.04
C LYS A 28 16.44 -5.56 -19.87
N GLY A 29 15.22 -5.14 -19.48
CA GLY A 29 14.48 -5.69 -18.36
C GLY A 29 15.13 -5.41 -17.01
N ILE A 30 15.91 -4.33 -16.88
CA ILE A 30 16.49 -3.84 -15.63
C ILE A 30 15.45 -3.08 -14.83
N SER A 31 14.79 -2.10 -15.47
CA SER A 31 13.68 -1.36 -14.86
C SER A 31 12.36 -2.09 -15.10
N ARG A 32 11.61 -2.35 -14.03
CA ARG A 32 10.33 -3.10 -14.07
C ARG A 32 9.29 -2.46 -13.16
N SER A 33 8.05 -2.55 -13.59
CA SER A 33 6.87 -2.22 -12.79
C SER A 33 6.61 -3.30 -11.75
N LEU A 34 6.08 -2.91 -10.58
CA LEU A 34 5.59 -3.88 -9.61
C LEU A 34 4.26 -4.47 -10.09
N LYS A 35 4.24 -5.78 -10.30
CA LYS A 35 3.05 -6.49 -10.76
C LYS A 35 1.97 -6.51 -9.70
N THR A 36 0.73 -6.29 -10.13
CA THR A 36 -0.46 -6.53 -9.32
C THR A 36 -1.10 -7.87 -9.68
N ARG A 37 -2.05 -8.36 -8.88
CA ARG A 37 -2.79 -9.59 -9.23
C ARG A 37 -3.68 -9.45 -10.47
N TRP A 38 -4.06 -8.22 -10.83
CA TRP A 38 -4.99 -7.96 -11.93
C TRP A 38 -4.24 -7.83 -13.27
N LYS A 39 -4.30 -8.87 -14.10
CA LYS A 39 -3.69 -8.89 -15.44
C LYS A 39 -4.10 -7.69 -16.31
N LYS A 40 -5.37 -7.26 -16.23
CA LYS A 40 -5.86 -6.09 -16.97
C LYS A 40 -5.22 -4.80 -16.47
N PHE A 41 -5.12 -4.61 -15.15
CA PHE A 41 -4.45 -3.45 -14.56
C PHE A 41 -2.99 -3.38 -15.01
N ASN A 42 -2.25 -4.49 -14.87
CA ASN A 42 -0.84 -4.55 -15.30
C ASN A 42 -0.69 -4.19 -16.78
N ARG A 43 -1.56 -4.68 -17.66
CA ARG A 43 -1.51 -4.36 -19.10
C ARG A 43 -1.72 -2.88 -19.38
N GLN A 44 -2.64 -2.24 -18.65
CA GLN A 44 -2.96 -0.82 -18.85
C GLN A 44 -1.91 0.10 -18.21
N CYS A 45 -1.22 -0.35 -17.17
CA CYS A 45 -0.26 0.44 -16.41
C CYS A 45 1.19 0.02 -16.69
N MET A 46 1.60 -0.07 -17.96
CA MET A 46 2.99 -0.34 -18.36
C MET A 46 3.64 -1.63 -17.79
N GLY A 47 2.84 -2.58 -17.30
CA GLY A 47 3.31 -3.80 -16.64
C GLY A 47 2.94 -3.90 -15.16
N GLY A 48 2.44 -2.83 -14.53
CA GLY A 48 2.11 -2.81 -13.10
C GLY A 48 2.06 -1.40 -12.49
N ILE A 49 2.53 -1.26 -11.27
CA ILE A 49 2.74 0.04 -10.63
C ILE A 49 4.12 0.54 -11.04
N GLU A 50 4.26 1.83 -11.38
CA GLU A 50 5.51 2.50 -11.75
C GLU A 50 5.95 3.53 -10.68
N PRO A 51 7.27 3.76 -10.50
CA PRO A 51 7.77 4.79 -9.61
C PRO A 51 7.40 6.18 -10.10
N ASN A 52 7.27 7.13 -9.16
CA ASN A 52 6.93 8.53 -9.45
C ASN A 52 5.56 8.74 -10.13
N VAL A 53 4.62 7.82 -9.91
CA VAL A 53 3.24 7.91 -10.42
C VAL A 53 2.24 7.93 -9.26
N ILE A 54 1.21 8.76 -9.39
CA ILE A 54 0.07 8.78 -8.47
C ILE A 54 -1.08 7.97 -9.08
N TYR A 55 -1.56 6.98 -8.36
CA TYR A 55 -2.75 6.20 -8.73
C TYR A 55 -3.93 6.59 -7.84
N THR A 56 -5.06 6.95 -8.44
CA THR A 56 -6.28 7.30 -7.70
C THR A 56 -7.37 6.28 -7.96
N PHE A 57 -7.81 5.60 -6.89
CA PHE A 57 -8.89 4.63 -6.93
C PHE A 57 -10.15 5.25 -6.31
N ALA A 58 -11.08 5.69 -7.16
CA ALA A 58 -12.32 6.34 -6.74
C ALA A 58 -13.53 5.40 -6.86
N GLY A 59 -14.52 5.61 -6.00
CA GLY A 59 -15.74 4.80 -5.95
C GLY A 59 -16.63 5.20 -4.77
N ILE A 60 -17.93 4.93 -4.87
CA ILE A 60 -18.91 5.23 -3.82
C ILE A 60 -18.61 4.47 -2.51
N SER A 61 -19.20 4.89 -1.38
CA SER A 61 -19.09 4.11 -0.14
C SER A 61 -19.61 2.68 -0.34
N GLY A 62 -18.95 1.70 0.26
CA GLY A 62 -19.29 0.28 0.08
C GLY A 62 -18.84 -0.37 -1.25
N SER A 63 -18.28 0.39 -2.20
CA SER A 63 -17.80 -0.16 -3.49
C SER A 63 -16.54 -1.04 -3.41
N GLY A 64 -15.95 -1.21 -2.21
CA GLY A 64 -14.79 -2.08 -1.99
C GLY A 64 -13.42 -1.41 -2.16
N LYS A 65 -13.33 -0.07 -2.17
CA LYS A 65 -12.04 0.66 -2.26
C LYS A 65 -10.99 0.18 -1.25
N SER A 66 -11.34 0.15 0.03
CA SER A 66 -10.41 -0.29 1.08
C SER A 66 -10.07 -1.78 0.94
N ALA A 67 -11.00 -2.62 0.46
CA ALA A 67 -10.71 -4.04 0.21
C ALA A 67 -9.72 -4.22 -0.96
N PHE A 68 -9.84 -3.39 -1.99
CA PHE A 68 -8.89 -3.33 -3.10
C PHE A 68 -7.49 -2.90 -2.62
N ALA A 69 -7.39 -1.79 -1.87
CA ALA A 69 -6.12 -1.30 -1.33
C ALA A 69 -5.45 -2.34 -0.41
N ASN A 70 -6.20 -2.92 0.51
CA ASN A 70 -5.72 -3.97 1.40
C ASN A 70 -5.18 -5.20 0.68
N SER A 71 -5.85 -5.63 -0.40
CA SER A 71 -5.40 -6.75 -1.21
C SER A 71 -4.10 -6.40 -1.93
N LEU A 72 -4.09 -5.23 -2.56
CA LEU A 72 -2.95 -4.72 -3.31
C LEU A 72 -1.68 -4.67 -2.46
N GLU A 73 -1.76 -4.20 -1.21
CA GLU A 73 -0.63 -4.15 -0.28
C GLU A 73 0.10 -5.48 -0.14
N THR A 74 -0.61 -6.57 0.13
CA THR A 74 0.01 -7.90 0.30
C THR A 74 0.39 -8.53 -1.04
N ASP A 75 -0.43 -8.34 -2.06
CA ASP A 75 -0.18 -8.90 -3.40
C ASP A 75 1.12 -8.38 -4.00
N LEU A 76 1.45 -7.11 -3.75
CA LEU A 76 2.69 -6.54 -4.24
C LEU A 76 3.88 -7.35 -3.73
N PHE A 77 3.91 -7.70 -2.44
CA PHE A 77 5.01 -8.50 -1.90
C PHE A 77 5.00 -9.94 -2.42
N ASP A 78 3.83 -10.55 -2.52
CA ASP A 78 3.71 -11.93 -2.98
C ASP A 78 4.12 -12.10 -4.45
N LEU A 79 3.86 -11.09 -5.29
CA LEU A 79 4.12 -11.13 -6.74
C LEU A 79 5.50 -10.58 -7.12
N ASN A 80 6.11 -9.75 -6.26
CA ASN A 80 7.35 -9.02 -6.55
C ASN A 80 8.45 -9.32 -5.52
N LYS A 81 8.59 -10.60 -5.14
CA LYS A 81 9.52 -11.07 -4.08
C LYS A 81 10.99 -10.71 -4.26
N LYS A 82 11.40 -10.37 -5.50
CA LYS A 82 12.79 -10.01 -5.84
C LYS A 82 13.02 -8.49 -5.81
N ASP A 83 11.96 -7.71 -5.77
CA ASP A 83 12.02 -6.26 -5.81
C ASP A 83 12.14 -5.71 -4.38
N ASN A 84 12.94 -4.67 -4.21
CA ASN A 84 13.20 -4.07 -2.90
C ASN A 84 12.33 -2.83 -2.69
N PHE A 85 11.20 -3.01 -2.01
CA PHE A 85 10.25 -1.93 -1.75
C PHE A 85 9.61 -2.07 -0.37
N VAL A 86 9.01 -0.98 0.10
CA VAL A 86 8.31 -0.89 1.38
C VAL A 86 7.01 -0.11 1.20
N VAL A 87 6.03 -0.40 2.04
CA VAL A 87 4.72 0.26 2.01
C VAL A 87 4.54 1.08 3.29
N LEU A 88 4.16 2.35 3.13
CA LEU A 88 3.66 3.21 4.20
C LEU A 88 2.17 3.47 3.94
N SER A 89 1.30 2.90 4.76
CA SER A 89 -0.16 2.99 4.59
C SER A 89 -0.79 3.87 5.66
N PHE A 90 -1.41 4.97 5.23
CA PHE A 90 -2.20 5.86 6.07
C PHE A 90 -3.64 5.40 6.07
N ASN A 91 -4.10 4.88 7.22
CA ASN A 91 -5.41 4.26 7.40
C ASN A 91 -6.21 5.02 8.47
N PHE A 92 -6.78 6.17 8.10
CA PHE A 92 -7.45 7.04 9.08
C PHE A 92 -8.82 6.54 9.55
N GLU A 93 -9.52 5.73 8.74
CA GLU A 93 -10.86 5.25 9.06
C GLU A 93 -10.83 3.99 9.94
N MET A 94 -9.75 3.20 9.87
CA MET A 94 -9.75 1.85 10.41
C MET A 94 -8.43 1.49 11.08
N LEU A 95 -8.53 1.10 12.35
CA LEU A 95 -7.42 0.56 13.12
C LEU A 95 -6.68 -0.53 12.33
N SER A 96 -5.35 -0.46 12.35
CA SER A 96 -4.47 -1.43 11.67
C SER A 96 -4.77 -2.88 12.03
N SER A 97 -5.13 -3.16 13.29
CA SER A 97 -5.50 -4.51 13.73
C SER A 97 -6.71 -5.08 12.98
N LYS A 98 -7.71 -4.24 12.66
CA LYS A 98 -8.88 -4.66 11.86
C LYS A 98 -8.51 -4.89 10.40
N GLN A 99 -7.55 -4.15 9.86
CA GLN A 99 -7.03 -4.37 8.51
C GLN A 99 -6.27 -5.70 8.41
N ILE A 100 -5.45 -6.03 9.42
CA ILE A 100 -4.78 -7.34 9.51
C ILE A 100 -5.84 -8.46 9.60
N GLY A 101 -6.88 -8.29 10.42
CA GLY A 101 -7.99 -9.25 10.49
C GLY A 101 -8.68 -9.50 9.14
N ARG A 102 -8.84 -8.45 8.31
CA ARG A 102 -9.36 -8.58 6.95
C ARG A 102 -8.41 -9.34 6.01
N LYS A 103 -7.10 -9.16 6.15
CA LYS A 103 -6.10 -9.92 5.38
C LYS A 103 -6.13 -11.40 5.74
N LEU A 104 -6.27 -11.72 7.04
CA LEU A 104 -6.42 -13.09 7.52
C LEU A 104 -7.72 -13.72 7.01
N SER A 105 -8.83 -12.99 7.07
CA SER A 105 -10.14 -13.40 6.49
C SER A 105 -10.00 -13.78 5.02
N TYR A 106 -9.32 -12.95 4.24
CA TYR A 106 -9.09 -13.22 2.82
C TYR A 106 -8.22 -14.47 2.59
N ARG A 107 -7.12 -14.65 3.34
CA ARG A 107 -6.23 -15.82 3.19
C ARG A 107 -6.90 -17.13 3.58
N LEU A 108 -7.65 -17.13 4.69
CA LEU A 108 -8.30 -18.31 5.24
C LEU A 108 -9.62 -18.64 4.55
N LYS A 109 -10.10 -17.77 3.64
CA LYS A 109 -11.44 -17.86 3.03
C LYS A 109 -12.57 -17.98 4.07
N LYS A 110 -12.36 -17.38 5.24
CA LYS A 110 -13.35 -17.27 6.33
C LYS A 110 -13.80 -15.83 6.44
N THR A 111 -15.07 -15.61 6.71
CA THR A 111 -15.62 -14.27 6.96
C THR A 111 -15.01 -13.66 8.24
N THR A 112 -15.02 -12.33 8.34
CA THR A 112 -14.59 -11.65 9.57
C THR A 112 -15.47 -12.00 10.77
N ARG A 113 -16.72 -12.42 10.54
CA ARG A 113 -17.63 -12.87 11.61
C ARG A 113 -17.18 -14.17 12.24
N GLU A 114 -16.84 -15.15 11.41
CA GLU A 114 -16.29 -16.45 11.86
C GLU A 114 -14.95 -16.25 12.59
N LEU A 115 -14.07 -15.40 12.05
CA LEU A 115 -12.78 -15.08 12.67
C LEU A 115 -12.90 -14.44 14.06
N TYR A 116 -13.92 -13.61 14.26
CA TYR A 116 -14.16 -12.94 15.54
C TYR A 116 -15.12 -13.70 16.45
N SER A 117 -15.55 -14.90 16.05
CA SER A 117 -16.53 -15.72 16.79
C SER A 117 -17.75 -14.90 17.24
N SER A 118 -18.24 -14.00 16.37
CA SER A 118 -19.25 -13.01 16.74
C SER A 118 -20.65 -13.57 16.95
N GLU A 119 -20.87 -14.86 16.66
CA GLU A 119 -22.09 -15.60 16.96
C GLU A 119 -21.78 -16.78 17.89
N SER A 120 -21.84 -16.54 19.19
CA SER A 120 -21.59 -17.54 20.24
C SER A 120 -22.68 -18.61 20.36
N ASN A 121 -23.80 -18.45 19.64
CA ASN A 121 -25.00 -19.28 19.79
C ASN A 121 -25.14 -20.34 18.68
N ASP A 122 -24.26 -20.34 17.68
CA ASP A 122 -24.18 -21.38 16.65
C ASP A 122 -22.84 -22.11 16.78
N THR A 123 -22.89 -23.38 17.18
CA THR A 123 -21.71 -24.25 17.37
C THR A 123 -20.95 -24.51 16.06
N ARG A 124 -21.46 -24.06 14.91
CA ARG A 124 -20.77 -24.07 13.62
C ARG A 124 -19.97 -22.78 13.33
N ALA A 125 -20.09 -21.75 14.15
CA ALA A 125 -19.47 -20.43 13.95
C ALA A 125 -18.29 -20.13 14.90
N THR A 126 -17.97 -21.04 15.82
CA THR A 126 -16.83 -20.93 16.71
C THR A 126 -15.54 -21.38 16.02
N LEU A 127 -14.53 -20.54 16.09
CA LEU A 127 -13.19 -20.84 15.58
C LEU A 127 -12.62 -22.08 16.29
N SER A 128 -12.22 -23.11 15.55
CA SER A 128 -11.55 -24.28 16.14
C SER A 128 -10.10 -23.96 16.52
N ASP A 129 -9.52 -24.77 17.41
CA ASP A 129 -8.09 -24.64 17.76
C ASP A 129 -7.18 -24.83 16.53
N GLU A 130 -7.55 -25.75 15.62
CA GLU A 130 -6.84 -25.94 14.36
C GLU A 130 -6.91 -24.70 13.45
N ASP A 131 -8.07 -24.04 13.39
CA ASP A 131 -8.22 -22.77 12.65
C ASP A 131 -7.40 -21.65 13.31
N TYR A 132 -7.32 -21.62 14.64
CA TYR A 132 -6.50 -20.66 15.37
C TYR A 132 -5.00 -20.88 15.10
N GLU A 133 -4.52 -22.12 15.10
CA GLU A 133 -3.13 -22.43 14.72
C GLU A 133 -2.81 -21.95 13.30
N LYS A 134 -3.73 -22.15 12.34
CA LYS A 134 -3.58 -21.61 10.97
C LYS A 134 -3.53 -20.09 10.95
N ILE A 135 -4.34 -19.41 11.79
CA ILE A 135 -4.26 -17.94 11.94
C ILE A 135 -2.89 -17.52 12.46
N VAL A 136 -2.37 -18.19 13.49
CA VAL A 136 -1.05 -17.88 14.07
C VAL A 136 0.02 -18.02 12.98
N GLN A 137 0.02 -19.13 12.24
CA GLN A 137 0.97 -19.36 11.15
C GLN A 137 0.90 -18.26 10.08
N HIS A 138 -0.29 -17.93 9.57
CA HIS A 138 -0.44 -16.86 8.58
C HIS A 138 -0.11 -15.47 9.13
N THR A 139 -0.30 -15.26 10.43
CA THR A 139 0.10 -14.00 11.07
C THR A 139 1.62 -13.86 11.07
N GLU A 140 2.38 -14.93 11.31
CA GLU A 140 3.84 -14.91 11.19
C GLU A 140 4.32 -14.63 9.77
N GLU A 141 3.62 -15.13 8.74
CA GLU A 141 3.89 -14.77 7.34
C GLU A 141 3.64 -13.27 7.08
N ILE A 142 2.51 -12.75 7.55
CA ILE A 142 2.12 -11.35 7.33
C ILE A 142 3.10 -10.38 8.02
N LYS A 143 3.62 -10.75 9.20
CA LYS A 143 4.62 -9.96 9.93
C LYS A 143 5.91 -9.72 9.15
N GLN A 144 6.23 -10.58 8.16
CA GLN A 144 7.43 -10.42 7.34
C GLN A 144 7.29 -9.32 6.29
N TYR A 145 6.08 -8.88 5.95
CA TYR A 145 5.90 -7.83 4.97
C TYR A 145 6.33 -6.47 5.55
N PRO A 146 7.19 -5.71 4.84
CA PRO A 146 7.60 -4.37 5.27
C PRO A 146 6.50 -3.35 4.96
N ILE A 147 5.36 -3.52 5.64
CA ILE A 147 4.19 -2.64 5.62
C ILE A 147 4.12 -1.93 6.96
N TYR A 148 4.08 -0.60 6.92
CA TYR A 148 4.02 0.26 8.09
C TYR A 148 2.74 1.07 8.03
N TYR A 149 2.01 1.10 9.13
CA TYR A 149 0.72 1.78 9.19
C TYR A 149 0.78 3.07 9.99
N VAL A 150 0.00 4.05 9.54
CA VAL A 150 -0.26 5.30 10.25
C VAL A 150 -1.76 5.42 10.44
N ASP A 151 -2.21 5.20 11.68
CA ASP A 151 -3.64 5.20 12.03
C ASP A 151 -4.16 6.60 12.43
N SER A 152 -3.26 7.49 12.84
CA SER A 152 -3.63 8.83 13.31
C SER A 152 -3.84 9.79 12.13
N PRO A 153 -5.00 10.49 12.05
CA PRO A 153 -5.21 11.53 11.05
C PRO A 153 -4.30 12.72 11.32
N GLY A 154 -3.87 13.38 10.24
CA GLY A 154 -3.03 14.56 10.29
C GLY A 154 -3.35 15.55 9.18
N THR A 155 -2.65 16.68 9.21
CA THR A 155 -2.62 17.69 8.15
C THR A 155 -1.75 17.23 6.98
N VAL A 156 -1.90 17.88 5.82
CA VAL A 156 -1.07 17.60 4.64
C VAL A 156 0.42 17.79 4.93
N ASP A 157 0.78 18.78 5.75
CA ASP A 157 2.18 19.03 6.12
C ASP A 157 2.72 17.92 7.04
N GLU A 158 1.93 17.42 7.99
CA GLU A 158 2.30 16.27 8.84
C GLU A 158 2.45 14.97 8.04
N ILE A 159 1.56 14.73 7.07
CA ILE A 159 1.67 13.59 6.16
C ILE A 159 2.96 13.69 5.35
N ARG A 160 3.25 14.87 4.77
CA ARG A 160 4.51 15.09 4.03
C ARG A 160 5.73 14.85 4.91
N ASN A 161 5.74 15.40 6.12
CA ASN A 161 6.85 15.26 7.05
C ASN A 161 7.05 13.79 7.46
N THR A 162 5.95 13.07 7.69
CA THR A 162 5.98 11.63 8.00
C THR A 162 6.55 10.82 6.83
N ILE A 163 6.12 11.09 5.61
CA ILE A 163 6.64 10.42 4.41
C ILE A 163 8.15 10.70 4.24
N ASN A 164 8.58 11.95 4.39
CA ASN A 164 9.99 12.32 4.27
C ASN A 164 10.85 11.63 5.34
N LYS A 165 10.42 11.67 6.60
CA LYS A 165 11.10 11.00 7.70
C LYS A 165 11.21 9.49 7.46
N PHE A 166 10.10 8.85 7.07
CA PHE A 166 10.07 7.43 6.77
C PHE A 166 10.98 7.07 5.58
N HIS A 167 11.01 7.92 4.56
CA HIS A 167 11.92 7.75 3.43
C HIS A 167 13.38 7.80 3.86
N GLU A 168 13.77 8.77 4.69
CA GLU A 168 15.15 8.91 5.18
C GLU A 168 15.58 7.76 6.12
N GLU A 169 14.69 7.32 7.01
CA GLU A 169 15.01 6.32 8.04
C GLU A 169 14.89 4.86 7.54
N ILE A 170 13.90 4.56 6.68
CA ILE A 170 13.51 3.17 6.35
C ILE A 170 13.60 2.88 4.86
N ALA A 171 13.19 3.83 4.00
CA ALA A 171 13.04 3.60 2.56
C ALA A 171 14.19 4.15 1.68
N LYS A 172 15.29 4.62 2.26
CA LYS A 172 16.35 5.37 1.57
C LYS A 172 16.86 4.72 0.27
N ASP A 173 17.03 3.40 0.30
CA ASP A 173 17.51 2.60 -0.84
C ASP A 173 16.44 1.63 -1.36
N LYS A 174 15.16 1.92 -1.07
CA LYS A 174 14.01 1.07 -1.39
C LYS A 174 12.98 1.88 -2.13
N TRP A 175 12.18 1.21 -2.95
CA TRP A 175 11.03 1.89 -3.51
C TRP A 175 9.95 2.10 -2.41
N LEU A 176 9.59 3.35 -2.15
CA LEU A 176 8.54 3.71 -1.20
C LEU A 176 7.18 3.79 -1.90
N ILE A 177 6.25 2.94 -1.49
CA ILE A 177 4.85 3.02 -1.88
C ILE A 177 4.08 3.66 -0.73
N VAL A 178 3.41 4.77 -1.02
CA VAL A 178 2.54 5.44 -0.05
C VAL A 178 1.09 5.16 -0.43
N ILE A 179 0.32 4.62 0.50
CA ILE A 179 -1.12 4.40 0.36
C ILE A 179 -1.83 5.36 1.30
N LEU A 180 -2.82 6.08 0.76
CA LEU A 180 -3.67 7.00 1.51
C LEU A 180 -5.10 6.50 1.36
N ASP A 181 -5.62 5.78 2.34
CA ASP A 181 -7.04 5.39 2.35
C ASP A 181 -7.86 6.56 2.93
N HIS A 182 -8.82 7.05 2.15
CA HIS A 182 -9.69 8.20 2.46
C HIS A 182 -8.99 9.56 2.58
N THR A 183 -8.65 10.16 1.43
CA THR A 183 -8.04 11.50 1.33
C THR A 183 -8.88 12.64 1.93
N LEU A 184 -10.20 12.47 2.07
CA LEU A 184 -11.09 13.48 2.66
C LEU A 184 -10.94 13.64 4.18
N LEU A 185 -10.23 12.73 4.85
CA LEU A 185 -9.99 12.78 6.30
C LEU A 185 -8.67 13.48 6.67
N THR A 186 -7.93 14.01 5.69
CA THR A 186 -6.81 14.91 5.99
C THR A 186 -7.35 16.22 6.51
N ARG A 187 -6.90 16.67 7.68
CA ARG A 187 -7.32 17.97 8.21
C ARG A 187 -6.90 19.06 7.22
N GLY A 188 -7.88 19.75 6.64
CA GLY A 188 -7.62 20.98 5.90
C GLY A 188 -6.99 21.99 6.85
N ARG A 189 -6.13 22.88 6.34
CA ARG A 189 -5.71 24.05 7.14
C ARG A 189 -7.00 24.78 7.53
N GLU A 190 -7.33 24.78 8.81
CA GLU A 190 -8.21 25.82 9.36
C GLU A 190 -7.49 27.14 9.10
N THR A 191 -7.98 27.89 8.13
CA THR A 191 -7.65 29.30 7.94
C THR A 191 -8.36 30.14 8.98
#